data_AF-A0A965X3L1-F1
#
_entry.id   AF-A0A965X3L1-F1
#
_cell.length_a   1.000
_cell.length_b   1.000
_cell.length_c   1.000
_cell.angle_alpha   90.00
_cell.angle_beta   90.00
_cell.angle_gamma   90.00
#
_symmetry.space_group_name_H-M   'P 1'
#
loop_
_entity.id
_entity.type
_entity.pdbx_description
1 polymer ?
#
loop_
_entity_poly.entity_id
_entity_poly.type
_entity_poly.pdbx_seq_one_letter_code
_entity_poly.pdbx_strand_id
1 'polypeptide(L)'
;MNDMYAQTKEKDFWEWQMQMAEPVKCVSYKSIPELKEIVDEFLLGFTLKKNECYTNAIHLVWEYPEIEYVEGIADLVIPLDHAWNCYKGKYFDLTSEILLKKNVTSCDYAKVVKLSSEQTYKYASKTRVYGGYILQHWLATRKKK
;
A
#
# COMPACT_ATOMS: atom_id res chain seq x y z
N MET A 1 -29.99 -18.88 4.72
CA MET A 1 -30.12 -17.42 4.97
C MET A 1 -28.77 -16.74 5.28
N ASN A 2 -27.79 -17.43 5.88
CA ASN A 2 -26.44 -16.86 6.12
C ASN A 2 -25.58 -16.72 4.84
N ASP A 3 -25.69 -17.64 3.88
CA ASP A 3 -24.81 -17.64 2.71
C ASP A 3 -25.10 -16.50 1.73
N MET A 4 -26.37 -16.17 1.52
CA MET A 4 -26.77 -15.05 0.65
C MET A 4 -26.35 -13.70 1.24
N TYR A 5 -26.33 -13.55 2.57
CA TYR A 5 -25.90 -12.32 3.25
C TYR A 5 -24.36 -12.18 3.29
N ALA A 6 -23.62 -13.29 3.33
CA ALA A 6 -22.17 -13.27 3.17
C ALA A 6 -21.77 -12.89 1.73
N GLN A 7 -22.46 -13.44 0.73
CA GLN A 7 -22.24 -13.14 -0.69
C GLN A 7 -22.55 -11.68 -1.06
N THR A 8 -23.60 -11.07 -0.48
CA THR A 8 -23.89 -9.65 -0.73
C THR A 8 -22.82 -8.73 -0.13
N LYS A 9 -22.28 -9.05 1.05
CA LYS A 9 -21.17 -8.27 1.63
C LYS A 9 -19.88 -8.37 0.84
N GLU A 10 -19.59 -9.55 0.30
CA GLU A 10 -18.44 -9.75 -0.57
C GLU A 10 -18.59 -8.96 -1.87
N LYS A 11 -19.77 -9.01 -2.50
CA LYS A 11 -20.08 -8.21 -3.68
C LYS A 11 -19.95 -6.70 -3.43
N ASP A 12 -20.54 -6.18 -2.34
CA ASP A 12 -20.43 -4.75 -1.97
C ASP A 12 -18.96 -4.33 -1.82
N PHE A 13 -18.12 -5.20 -1.26
CA PHE A 13 -16.71 -4.94 -1.05
C PHE A 13 -15.95 -4.86 -2.38
N TRP A 14 -16.17 -5.82 -3.27
CA TRP A 14 -15.54 -5.83 -4.59
C TRP A 14 -15.97 -4.65 -5.46
N GLU A 15 -17.27 -4.34 -5.47
CA GLU A 15 -17.78 -3.17 -6.20
C GLU A 15 -17.17 -1.87 -5.67
N TRP A 16 -17.05 -1.73 -4.35
CA TRP A 16 -16.38 -0.58 -3.76
C TRP A 16 -14.89 -0.52 -4.13
N GLN A 17 -14.17 -1.64 -4.06
CA GLN A 17 -12.75 -1.69 -4.41
C GLN A 17 -12.52 -1.31 -5.87
N MET A 18 -13.37 -1.78 -6.79
CA MET A 18 -13.32 -1.40 -8.20
C MET A 18 -13.61 0.09 -8.42
N GLN A 19 -14.58 0.66 -7.69
CA GLN A 19 -14.90 2.09 -7.78
C GLN A 19 -13.78 2.98 -7.25
N MET A 20 -13.01 2.50 -6.27
CA MET A 20 -11.90 3.24 -5.66
C MET A 20 -10.58 3.07 -6.42
N ALA A 21 -10.49 2.11 -7.32
CA ALA A 21 -9.27 1.81 -8.06
C ALA A 21 -8.93 2.96 -9.03
N GLU A 22 -7.79 3.60 -8.80
CA GLU A 22 -7.28 4.72 -9.59
C GLU A 22 -5.91 4.36 -10.17
N PRO A 23 -5.68 4.48 -11.49
CA PRO A 23 -4.36 4.25 -12.06
C PRO A 23 -3.36 5.28 -11.53
N VAL A 24 -2.20 4.80 -11.09
CA VAL A 24 -1.11 5.65 -10.61
C VAL A 24 0.19 5.27 -11.29
N LYS A 25 1.13 6.22 -11.37
CA LYS A 25 2.48 5.97 -11.88
C LYS A 25 3.49 6.06 -10.76
N CYS A 26 4.24 4.97 -10.61
CA CYS A 26 5.38 4.92 -9.71
C CYS A 26 6.62 5.53 -10.38
N VAL A 27 7.40 6.24 -9.58
CA VAL A 27 8.73 6.72 -9.94
C VAL A 27 9.77 5.98 -9.11
N SER A 28 11.01 5.96 -9.59
CA SER A 28 12.12 5.49 -8.76
C SER A 28 12.30 6.43 -7.58
N TYR A 29 12.49 5.88 -6.38
CA TYR A 29 12.74 6.70 -5.18
C TYR A 29 14.00 7.56 -5.34
N LYS A 30 14.98 7.09 -6.12
CA LYS A 30 16.24 7.77 -6.46
C LYS A 30 16.04 9.03 -7.31
N SER A 31 14.89 9.19 -7.96
CA SER A 31 14.60 10.36 -8.80
C SER A 31 14.19 11.61 -8.00
N ILE A 32 13.96 11.47 -6.69
CA ILE A 32 13.57 12.55 -5.79
C ILE A 32 14.66 12.65 -4.70
N PRO A 33 15.54 13.67 -4.72
CA PRO A 33 16.70 13.72 -3.82
C PRO A 33 16.34 13.57 -2.33
N GLU A 34 15.34 14.31 -1.86
CA GLU A 34 14.86 14.26 -0.48
C GLU A 34 14.35 12.86 -0.08
N LEU A 35 13.60 12.21 -0.97
CA LEU A 35 13.09 10.85 -0.74
C LEU A 35 14.23 9.83 -0.76
N LYS A 36 15.23 10.04 -1.63
CA LYS A 36 16.41 9.18 -1.70
C LYS A 36 17.17 9.20 -0.37
N GLU A 37 17.36 10.38 0.23
CA GLU A 37 18.01 10.51 1.53
C GLU A 37 17.23 9.77 2.63
N ILE A 38 15.91 9.99 2.70
CA ILE A 38 15.03 9.30 3.65
C ILE A 38 15.12 7.77 3.49
N VAL A 39 15.03 7.27 2.26
CA VAL A 39 15.07 5.83 1.99
C VAL A 39 16.44 5.24 2.28
N ASP A 40 17.51 5.93 1.92
CA ASP A 40 18.87 5.44 2.18
C ASP A 40 19.14 5.38 3.70
N GLU A 41 18.67 6.36 4.47
CA GLU A 41 18.73 6.35 5.95
C GLU A 41 17.92 5.19 6.53
N PHE A 42 16.66 5.04 6.12
CA PHE A 42 15.79 3.93 6.51
C PHE A 42 16.47 2.56 6.31
N LEU A 43 17.14 2.37 5.18
CA LEU A 43 17.81 1.12 4.81
C LEU A 43 19.07 0.83 5.64
N LEU A 44 19.60 1.80 6.41
CA LEU A 44 20.66 1.55 7.40
C LEU A 44 20.13 0.78 8.62
N GLY A 45 18.88 1.05 9.02
CA GLY A 45 18.24 0.44 10.19
C GLY A 45 17.29 -0.70 9.87
N PHE A 46 16.78 -0.76 8.64
CA PHE A 46 15.74 -1.71 8.23
C PHE A 46 16.14 -2.51 6.98
N THR A 47 16.02 -3.84 7.06
CA THR A 47 16.25 -4.72 5.91
C THR A 47 14.93 -5.11 5.26
N LEU A 48 14.71 -4.67 4.02
CA LEU A 48 13.57 -5.08 3.21
C LEU A 48 13.58 -6.60 2.96
N LYS A 49 12.40 -7.22 2.99
CA LYS A 49 12.23 -8.66 2.73
C LYS A 49 11.34 -8.96 1.53
N LYS A 50 11.71 -10.01 0.77
CA LYS A 50 10.94 -10.46 -0.39
C LYS A 50 9.59 -10.99 0.07
N ASN A 51 8.54 -10.71 -0.70
CA ASN A 51 7.15 -11.09 -0.40
C ASN A 51 6.58 -10.48 0.89
N GLU A 52 7.24 -9.46 1.47
CA GLU A 52 6.76 -8.74 2.64
C GLU A 52 6.43 -7.28 2.29
N CYS A 53 5.80 -7.02 1.14
CA CYS A 53 5.52 -5.66 0.66
C CYS A 53 4.71 -4.82 1.66
N TYR A 54 3.70 -5.42 2.31
CA TYR A 54 2.91 -4.77 3.36
C TYR A 54 3.79 -4.32 4.54
N THR A 55 4.63 -5.22 5.05
CA THR A 55 5.52 -4.94 6.18
C THR A 55 6.56 -3.88 5.80
N ASN A 56 7.22 -4.06 4.65
CA ASN A 56 8.20 -3.10 4.13
C ASN A 56 7.61 -1.68 4.03
N ALA A 57 6.42 -1.55 3.44
CA ALA A 57 5.77 -0.26 3.23
C ALA A 57 5.23 0.37 4.53
N ILE A 58 4.74 -0.45 5.46
CA ILE A 58 4.28 0.02 6.79
C ILE A 58 5.43 0.57 7.62
N HIS A 59 6.55 -0.15 7.70
CA HIS A 59 7.69 0.26 8.52
C HIS A 59 8.24 1.62 8.08
N LEU A 60 8.34 1.85 6.77
CA LEU A 60 8.76 3.14 6.24
C LEU A 60 7.84 4.29 6.67
N VAL A 61 6.52 4.07 6.64
CA VAL A 61 5.50 5.07 7.01
C VAL A 61 5.45 5.34 8.53
N TRP A 62 5.86 4.36 9.33
CA TRP A 62 5.92 4.50 10.78
C TRP A 62 7.15 5.26 11.25
N GLU A 63 8.24 5.14 10.51
CA GLU A 63 9.47 5.89 10.79
C GLU A 63 9.42 7.31 10.20
N TYR A 64 8.78 7.48 9.03
CA TYR A 64 8.65 8.75 8.33
C TYR A 64 7.17 9.08 8.05
N PRO A 65 6.47 9.75 9.00
CA PRO A 65 5.02 9.99 8.91
C PRO A 65 4.57 10.87 7.74
N GLU A 66 5.48 11.58 7.08
CA GLU A 66 5.23 12.33 5.85
C GLU A 66 5.11 11.44 4.60
N ILE A 67 5.51 10.17 4.71
CA ILE A 67 5.26 9.13 3.71
C ILE A 67 3.88 8.52 4.00
N GLU A 68 3.07 8.39 2.94
CA GLU A 68 1.78 7.72 2.99
C GLU A 68 1.92 6.27 2.56
N TYR A 69 1.14 5.41 3.19
CA TYR A 69 1.02 4.00 2.86
C TYR A 69 -0.04 3.82 1.76
N VAL A 70 0.22 2.95 0.79
CA VAL A 70 -0.65 2.75 -0.38
C VAL A 70 -0.88 1.27 -0.60
N GLU A 71 -2.13 0.87 -0.84
CA GLU A 71 -2.45 -0.48 -1.31
C GLU A 71 -3.32 -0.44 -2.56
N GLY A 72 -3.19 -1.49 -3.36
CA GLY A 72 -4.01 -1.74 -4.52
C GLY A 72 -3.44 -2.88 -5.34
N ILE A 73 -3.54 -2.78 -6.66
CA ILE A 73 -3.09 -3.84 -7.57
C ILE A 73 -1.84 -3.35 -8.30
N ALA A 74 -0.81 -4.18 -8.36
CA ALA A 74 0.39 -3.92 -9.15
C ALA A 74 0.62 -5.07 -10.15
N ASP A 75 0.93 -4.72 -11.39
CA ASP A 75 1.41 -5.68 -12.40
C ASP A 75 2.94 -5.63 -12.48
N LEU A 76 3.57 -6.48 -11.67
CA LEU A 76 5.03 -6.59 -11.58
C LEU A 76 5.59 -7.71 -12.48
N VAL A 77 4.77 -8.74 -12.68
CA VAL A 77 4.96 -9.95 -13.50
C VAL A 77 3.57 -10.51 -13.82
N ILE A 78 2.73 -10.53 -12.80
CA ILE A 78 1.31 -10.80 -12.83
C ILE A 78 0.61 -9.74 -11.97
N PRO A 79 -0.68 -9.46 -12.19
CA PRO A 79 -1.46 -8.63 -11.28
C PRO A 79 -1.57 -9.27 -9.90
N LEU A 80 -1.24 -8.53 -8.85
CA LEU A 80 -1.39 -8.97 -7.46
C LEU A 80 -1.75 -7.80 -6.53
N ASP A 81 -2.42 -8.12 -5.43
CA ASP A 81 -2.60 -7.19 -4.32
C ASP A 81 -1.23 -6.84 -3.74
N HIS A 82 -0.94 -5.55 -3.67
CA HIS A 82 0.39 -5.05 -3.35
C HIS A 82 0.31 -3.80 -2.48
N ALA A 83 1.39 -3.57 -1.73
CA ALA A 83 1.57 -2.39 -0.90
C ALA A 83 2.85 -1.65 -1.29
N TRP A 84 2.74 -0.33 -1.35
CA TRP A 84 3.83 0.60 -1.68
C TRP A 84 3.58 1.94 -0.99
N ASN A 85 4.28 3.00 -1.39
CA ASN A 85 4.29 4.26 -0.68
C ASN A 85 4.07 5.47 -1.60
N CYS A 86 3.70 6.59 -0.98
CA CYS A 86 3.54 7.89 -1.63
C CYS A 86 4.24 8.96 -0.81
N TYR A 87 5.08 9.78 -1.46
CA TYR A 87 5.74 10.93 -0.85
C TYR A 87 5.39 12.18 -1.65
N LYS A 88 4.73 13.15 -1.01
CA LYS A 88 4.31 14.43 -1.65
C LYS A 88 3.61 14.22 -3.00
N GLY A 89 2.74 13.20 -3.09
CA GLY A 89 1.98 12.86 -4.30
C GLY A 89 2.75 12.05 -5.36
N LYS A 90 3.99 11.64 -5.09
CA LYS A 90 4.79 10.75 -5.95
C LYS A 90 4.78 9.34 -5.38
N TYR A 91 4.31 8.38 -6.17
CA TYR A 91 4.26 6.97 -5.78
C TYR A 91 5.60 6.30 -6.04
N PHE A 92 6.02 5.40 -5.15
CA PHE A 92 7.25 4.62 -5.29
C PHE A 92 7.11 3.28 -4.58
N ASP A 93 7.89 2.28 -4.99
CA ASP A 93 7.79 0.90 -4.51
C ASP A 93 9.17 0.32 -4.27
N LEU A 94 9.62 0.39 -3.01
CA LEU A 94 10.93 -0.10 -2.60
C LEU A 94 11.07 -1.62 -2.74
N THR A 95 9.98 -2.35 -2.50
CA THR A 95 10.00 -3.82 -2.59
C THR A 95 10.30 -4.25 -4.02
N SER A 96 9.58 -3.68 -4.99
CA SER A 96 9.77 -4.02 -6.40
C SER A 96 11.09 -3.48 -6.96
N GLU A 97 11.43 -2.23 -6.64
CA GLU A 97 12.64 -1.59 -7.16
C GLU A 97 13.92 -2.27 -6.62
N ILE A 98 14.00 -2.53 -5.31
CA ILE A 98 15.23 -2.99 -4.66
C ILE A 98 15.33 -4.51 -4.67
N LEU A 99 14.27 -5.21 -4.24
CA LEU A 99 14.34 -6.66 -4.04
C LEU A 99 14.04 -7.47 -5.29
N LEU A 100 13.11 -6.98 -6.12
CA LEU A 100 12.75 -7.61 -7.40
C LEU A 100 13.52 -7.03 -8.58
N LYS A 101 14.30 -5.96 -8.37
CA LYS A 101 15.11 -5.27 -9.39
C LYS A 101 14.28 -4.84 -10.60
N LYS A 102 13.02 -4.46 -10.36
CA LYS A 102 12.09 -4.03 -11.40
C LYS A 102 12.28 -2.55 -11.70
N ASN A 103 12.09 -2.17 -12.96
CA ASN A 103 11.87 -0.78 -13.30
C ASN A 103 10.41 -0.42 -12.98
N VAL A 104 10.19 0.17 -11.81
CA VAL A 104 8.84 0.54 -11.34
C VAL A 104 8.12 1.53 -12.25
N THR A 105 8.86 2.30 -13.07
CA THR A 105 8.26 3.25 -14.03
C THR A 105 7.60 2.58 -15.22
N SER A 106 7.95 1.32 -15.51
CA SER A 106 7.38 0.52 -16.60
C SER A 106 6.32 -0.48 -16.14
N CYS A 107 6.03 -0.54 -14.84
CA CYS A 107 4.99 -1.39 -14.29
C CYS A 107 3.68 -0.60 -14.15
N ASP A 108 2.55 -1.31 -14.18
CA ASP A 108 1.24 -0.71 -13.99
C ASP A 108 0.77 -0.89 -12.55
N TYR A 109 0.19 0.18 -12.00
CA TYR A 109 -0.29 0.24 -10.64
C TYR A 109 -1.68 0.87 -10.63
N ALA A 110 -2.59 0.29 -9.85
CA ALA A 110 -3.90 0.85 -9.54
C ALA A 110 -4.03 0.95 -8.03
N LYS A 111 -4.05 2.17 -7.50
CA LYS A 111 -4.25 2.45 -6.08
C LYS A 111 -5.71 2.23 -5.72
N VAL A 112 -5.98 1.54 -4.61
CA VAL A 112 -7.32 1.47 -4.00
C VAL A 112 -7.40 2.36 -2.77
N VAL A 113 -6.40 2.29 -1.88
CA VAL A 113 -6.37 3.09 -0.65
C VAL A 113 -5.05 3.82 -0.49
N LYS A 114 -5.13 4.98 0.16
CA LYS A 114 -3.98 5.75 0.64
C LYS A 114 -4.21 6.10 2.11
N LEU A 115 -3.27 5.75 2.96
CA LEU A 115 -3.42 5.82 4.40
C LEU A 115 -2.26 6.60 5.03
N SER A 116 -2.58 7.47 5.97
CA SER A 116 -1.58 8.12 6.82
C SER A 116 -0.96 7.14 7.81
N SER A 117 0.17 7.53 8.40
CA SER A 117 0.79 6.79 9.50
C SER A 117 -0.20 6.49 10.64
N GLU A 118 -1.00 7.48 11.07
CA GLU A 118 -2.03 7.30 12.10
C GLU A 118 -3.08 6.24 11.72
N GLN A 119 -3.56 6.26 10.47
CA GLN A 119 -4.54 5.28 9.99
C GLN A 119 -3.95 3.87 9.96
N THR A 120 -2.71 3.71 9.52
CA THR A 120 -2.03 2.40 9.53
C THR A 120 -1.80 1.89 10.94
N TYR A 121 -1.37 2.73 11.89
CA TYR A 121 -1.27 2.36 13.30
C TYR A 121 -2.60 1.89 13.88
N LYS A 122 -3.68 2.63 13.59
CA LYS A 122 -5.03 2.25 14.04
C LYS A 122 -5.45 0.88 13.49
N TYR A 123 -5.19 0.61 12.21
CA TYR A 123 -5.55 -0.67 11.59
C TYR A 123 -4.64 -1.82 12.05
N ALA A 124 -3.34 -1.59 12.16
CA ALA A 124 -2.39 -2.55 12.73
C ALA A 124 -2.77 -2.93 14.16
N SER A 125 -3.11 -1.94 14.99
CA SER A 125 -3.53 -2.16 16.39
C SER A 125 -4.81 -2.98 16.48
N LYS A 126 -5.76 -2.74 15.57
CA LYS A 126 -7.03 -3.46 15.51
C LYS A 126 -6.88 -4.90 15.02
N THR A 127 -6.01 -5.13 14.04
CA THR A 127 -5.84 -6.42 13.37
C THR A 127 -4.74 -7.29 13.97
N ARG A 128 -3.82 -6.68 14.74
CA ARG A 128 -2.60 -7.27 15.30
C ARG A 128 -1.66 -7.85 14.24
N VAL A 129 -1.74 -7.38 13.00
CA VAL A 129 -0.91 -7.82 11.88
C VAL A 129 -0.44 -6.62 11.06
N TYR A 130 0.71 -6.77 10.38
CA TYR A 130 1.23 -5.81 9.40
C TYR A 130 0.92 -6.33 7.99
N GLY A 131 -0.34 -6.22 7.58
CA GLY A 131 -0.87 -6.78 6.35
C GLY A 131 -1.79 -5.83 5.59
N GLY A 132 -2.58 -6.38 4.68
CA GLY A 132 -3.55 -5.64 3.89
C GLY A 132 -4.63 -4.95 4.73
N TYR A 133 -4.87 -3.67 4.46
CA TYR A 133 -5.82 -2.81 5.17
C TYR A 133 -6.99 -2.30 4.33
N ILE A 134 -7.08 -2.66 3.03
CA ILE A 134 -8.23 -2.31 2.17
C ILE A 134 -9.57 -2.66 2.84
N LEU A 135 -9.73 -3.86 3.42
CA LEU A 135 -10.96 -4.29 4.10
C LEU A 135 -11.28 -3.43 5.34
N GLN A 136 -10.28 -3.13 6.15
CA GLN A 136 -10.41 -2.32 7.35
C GLN A 136 -10.79 -0.88 6.99
N HIS A 137 -10.25 -0.37 5.89
CA HIS A 137 -10.60 0.93 5.35
C HIS A 137 -12.05 0.98 4.87
N TRP A 138 -12.50 -0.01 4.08
CA TRP A 138 -13.89 -0.13 3.64
C TRP A 138 -14.89 -0.19 4.81
N LEU A 139 -14.60 -0.99 5.83
CA LEU A 139 -15.45 -1.07 7.02
C LEU A 139 -15.51 0.27 7.79
N ALA A 140 -14.44 1.06 7.75
CA ALA A 140 -14.38 2.36 8.40
C ALA A 140 -15.15 3.45 7.63
N THR A 141 -15.17 3.41 6.30
CA THR A 141 -15.94 4.38 5.47
C THR A 141 -17.45 4.13 5.58
N ARG A 142 -17.89 2.88 5.73
CA ARG A 142 -19.31 2.55 5.93
C ARG A 142 -19.88 3.00 7.29
N LYS A 143 -19.08 3.03 8.35
CA LYS A 143 -19.51 3.46 9.69
C LYS A 143 -19.71 4.96 9.84
N LYS A 144 -19.29 5.75 8.84
CA LYS A 144 -19.47 7.21 8.81
C LYS A 144 -20.74 7.65 8.07
N LYS A 145 -21.53 6.72 7.55
CA LYS A 145 -22.88 6.94 7.02
C LYS A 145 -23.90 6.47 8.05
#